data_AF-A0A372EGV6-F1
#
_entry.id   AF-A0A372EGV6-F1
#
_cell.length_a   1.000
_cell.length_b   1.000
_cell.length_c   1.000
_cell.angle_alpha   90.00
_cell.angle_beta   90.00
_cell.angle_gamma   90.00
#
_symmetry.space_group_name_H-M   'P 1'
#
loop_
_entity.id
_entity.type
_entity.pdbx_description
1 polymer ?
#
loop_
_entity_poly.entity_id
_entity_poly.type
_entity_poly.pdbx_seq_one_letter_code
_entity_poly.pdbx_strand_id
1 'polypeptide(L)'
;MTAPGRPAPDWNRLLSTLLDFERSPGRYPVRLREPRPLFDGIGRVMLLASGRAVEGLPATPWNEAELRRAARYFVRTVMLRPGADPFTLLGLTPDFEPAQLREHYRLMIRLTHPDFIAAGGHWPADAATRVNRAKDLLSSPQQRAHFAATLRLPASRGAAVRTSAFLLEVLGGR
;
A
#
# COMPACT_ATOMS: atom_id res chain seq x y z
N MET A 1 -2.61 27.40 -20.59
CA MET A 1 -2.01 27.49 -19.24
C MET A 1 -1.76 26.08 -18.73
N THR A 2 -0.54 25.57 -18.92
CA THR A 2 -0.06 24.34 -18.28
C THR A 2 0.10 24.61 -16.78
N ALA A 3 -0.44 23.73 -15.93
CA ALA A 3 -0.27 23.82 -14.49
C ALA A 3 1.25 23.93 -14.15
N PRO A 4 1.65 24.68 -13.11
CA PRO A 4 3.05 24.73 -12.69
C PRO A 4 3.53 23.30 -12.47
N GLY A 5 4.54 22.90 -13.23
CA GLY A 5 5.11 21.55 -13.16
C GLY A 5 5.50 21.28 -11.72
N ARG A 6 4.93 20.21 -11.13
CA ARG A 6 5.28 19.76 -9.78
C ARG A 6 6.81 19.69 -9.70
N PRO A 7 7.46 20.27 -8.66
CA PRO A 7 8.90 20.31 -8.59
C PRO A 7 9.49 18.91 -8.75
N ALA A 8 10.63 18.83 -9.43
CA ALA A 8 11.35 17.58 -9.61
C ALA A 8 11.58 16.94 -8.23
N PRO A 9 11.34 15.62 -8.08
CA PRO A 9 11.52 14.96 -6.81
C PRO A 9 13.00 14.96 -6.42
N ASP A 10 13.27 14.96 -5.12
CA ASP A 10 14.60 14.66 -4.60
C ASP A 10 14.89 13.16 -4.81
N TRP A 11 15.43 12.83 -5.98
CA TRP A 11 15.74 11.46 -6.38
C TRP A 11 16.73 10.80 -5.44
N ASN A 12 17.78 11.51 -5.05
CA ASN A 12 18.80 10.95 -4.16
C ASN A 12 18.18 10.54 -2.83
N ARG A 13 17.32 11.39 -2.24
CA ARG A 13 16.62 11.06 -1.01
C ARG A 13 15.64 9.90 -1.18
N LEU A 14 14.83 9.89 -2.24
CA LEU A 14 13.87 8.80 -2.47
C LEU A 14 14.57 7.45 -2.68
N LEU A 15 15.57 7.39 -3.56
CA LEU A 15 16.23 6.16 -3.96
C LEU A 15 17.13 5.61 -2.85
N SER A 16 17.88 6.47 -2.15
CA SER A 16 18.66 6.05 -0.98
C SER A 16 17.76 5.54 0.15
N THR A 17 16.64 6.22 0.43
CA THR A 17 15.65 5.77 1.43
C THR A 17 15.06 4.42 1.05
N LEU A 18 14.79 4.18 -0.24
CA LEU A 18 14.21 2.92 -0.71
C LEU A 18 15.17 1.75 -0.50
N LEU A 19 16.44 1.93 -0.86
CA LEU A 19 17.50 0.93 -0.65
C LEU A 19 17.78 0.70 0.84
N ASP A 20 17.81 1.77 1.64
CA ASP A 20 17.96 1.67 3.10
C ASP A 20 16.81 0.91 3.75
N PHE A 21 15.58 1.14 3.30
CA PHE A 21 14.39 0.45 3.79
C PHE A 21 14.47 -1.07 3.57
N GLU A 22 14.95 -1.52 2.41
CA GLU A 22 15.16 -2.94 2.13
C GLU A 22 16.26 -3.54 3.02
N ARG A 23 17.37 -2.81 3.23
CA ARG A 23 18.52 -3.27 4.03
C ARG A 23 18.24 -3.30 5.53
N SER A 24 17.38 -2.42 6.03
CA SER A 24 17.07 -2.27 7.45
C SER A 24 15.55 -2.36 7.73
N PRO A 25 14.91 -3.52 7.52
CA PRO A 25 13.49 -3.68 7.80
C PRO A 25 13.15 -3.35 9.26
N GLY A 26 12.06 -2.61 9.48
CA GLY A 26 11.62 -2.22 10.83
C GLY A 26 12.24 -0.95 11.38
N ARG A 27 13.23 -0.36 10.71
CA ARG A 27 13.82 0.95 11.08
C ARG A 27 12.79 2.07 11.12
N TYR A 28 11.79 2.02 10.22
CA TYR A 28 10.82 3.08 10.03
C TYR A 28 9.45 2.72 10.57
N PRO A 29 8.76 3.65 11.26
CA PRO A 29 7.40 3.42 11.74
C PRO A 29 6.39 3.56 10.60
N VAL A 30 6.30 2.54 9.74
CA VAL A 30 5.45 2.52 8.52
C VAL A 30 3.96 2.74 8.77
N ARG A 31 3.46 2.51 9.99
CA ARG A 31 2.07 2.84 10.35
C ARG A 31 1.83 4.35 10.46
N LEU A 32 2.88 5.12 10.70
CA LEU A 32 2.88 6.59 10.72
C LEU A 32 3.22 7.18 9.35
N ARG A 33 3.23 6.35 8.29
CA ARG A 33 3.64 6.72 6.93
C ARG A 33 5.07 7.24 6.84
N GLU A 34 5.95 6.65 7.64
CA GLU A 34 7.39 6.87 7.55
C GLU A 34 8.08 5.68 6.85
N PRO A 35 9.11 5.93 6.02
CA PRO A 35 9.73 7.23 5.78
C PRO A 35 8.99 8.07 4.73
N ARG A 36 8.80 9.37 5.00
CA ARG A 36 8.08 10.29 4.08
C ARG A 36 8.48 10.22 2.61
N PRO A 37 9.77 10.17 2.23
CA PRO A 37 10.15 10.11 0.83
C PRO A 37 9.51 8.96 0.03
N LEU A 38 9.24 7.81 0.67
CA LEU A 38 8.60 6.67 0.01
C LEU A 38 7.08 6.83 -0.11
N PHE A 39 6.42 7.42 0.88
CA PHE A 39 4.98 7.67 0.85
C PHE A 39 4.62 8.85 -0.06
N ASP A 40 5.40 9.92 -0.04
CA ASP A 40 5.22 11.08 -0.93
C ASP A 40 5.57 10.72 -2.39
N GLY A 41 6.52 9.78 -2.56
CA GLY A 41 6.98 9.25 -3.85
C GLY A 41 6.29 7.97 -4.32
N ILE A 42 5.16 7.58 -3.71
CA ILE A 42 4.63 6.21 -3.81
C ILE A 42 4.31 5.74 -5.24
N GLY A 43 3.82 6.63 -6.11
CA GLY A 43 3.59 6.32 -7.52
C GLY A 43 4.87 5.90 -8.24
N ARG A 44 6.00 6.54 -7.93
CA ARG A 44 7.33 6.19 -8.48
C ARG A 44 7.81 4.86 -7.93
N VAL A 45 7.57 4.58 -6.64
CA VAL A 45 7.87 3.27 -6.05
C VAL A 45 7.07 2.17 -6.75
N MET A 46 5.78 2.38 -7.05
CA MET A 46 4.97 1.41 -7.81
C MET A 46 5.44 1.24 -9.26
N LEU A 47 5.86 2.32 -9.93
CA LEU A 47 6.46 2.24 -11.27
C LEU A 47 7.77 1.44 -11.27
N LEU A 48 8.66 1.70 -10.31
CA LEU A 48 9.90 0.93 -10.11
C LEU A 48 9.58 -0.55 -9.86
N ALA A 49 8.63 -0.86 -8.96
CA ALA A 49 8.23 -2.23 -8.64
C ALA A 49 7.69 -2.99 -9.86
N SER A 50 6.97 -2.29 -10.74
CA SER A 50 6.39 -2.84 -11.97
C SER A 50 7.37 -2.90 -13.13
N GLY A 51 8.61 -2.45 -12.93
CA GLY A 51 9.66 -2.42 -13.97
C GLY A 51 9.33 -1.47 -15.13
N ARG A 52 8.50 -0.46 -14.87
CA ARG A 52 8.13 0.56 -15.85
C ARG A 52 9.12 1.71 -15.80
N ALA A 53 9.27 2.40 -16.92
CA ALA A 53 10.07 3.63 -16.98
C ALA A 53 9.50 4.66 -16.00
N VAL A 54 10.40 5.32 -15.27
CA VAL A 54 10.09 6.41 -14.37
C VAL A 54 10.65 7.68 -14.99
N GLU A 55 9.78 8.62 -15.33
CA GLU A 55 10.18 9.89 -15.92
C GLU A 55 11.12 10.66 -14.98
N GLY A 56 12.26 11.12 -15.52
CA GLY A 56 13.26 11.88 -14.78
C GLY A 56 14.16 11.06 -13.86
N LEU A 57 14.05 9.73 -13.84
CA LEU A 57 14.94 8.87 -13.06
C LEU A 57 16.39 9.02 -13.54
N PRO A 58 17.35 9.36 -12.65
CA PRO A 58 18.76 9.47 -13.02
C PRO A 58 19.34 8.10 -13.42
N ALA A 59 20.09 8.09 -14.54
CA ALA A 59 20.69 6.87 -15.10
C ALA A 59 21.87 6.30 -14.27
N THR A 60 22.52 7.12 -13.45
CA THR A 60 23.66 6.73 -12.61
C THR A 60 23.58 7.44 -11.25
N PRO A 61 24.15 6.88 -10.17
CA PRO A 61 24.86 5.60 -10.04
C PRO A 61 23.94 4.40 -9.66
N TRP A 62 22.63 4.52 -9.88
CA TRP A 62 21.67 3.55 -9.33
C TRP A 62 21.51 2.30 -10.19
N ASN A 63 21.53 1.13 -9.55
CA ASN A 63 21.22 -0.14 -10.21
C ASN A 63 19.70 -0.35 -10.30
N GLU A 64 19.14 -0.33 -11.50
CA GLU A 64 17.70 -0.51 -11.73
C GLU A 64 17.14 -1.82 -11.16
N ALA A 65 17.92 -2.91 -11.19
CA ALA A 65 17.49 -4.20 -10.67
C ALA A 65 17.38 -4.14 -9.14
N GLU A 66 18.32 -3.48 -8.46
CA GLU A 66 18.26 -3.26 -7.01
C GLU A 66 17.09 -2.36 -6.64
N LEU A 67 16.90 -1.25 -7.36
CA LEU A 67 15.77 -0.35 -7.14
C LEU A 67 14.43 -1.08 -7.30
N ARG A 68 14.30 -1.91 -8.35
CA ARG A 68 13.11 -2.74 -8.59
C ARG A 68 12.89 -3.73 -7.46
N ARG A 69 13.94 -4.41 -6.98
CA ARG A 69 13.87 -5.36 -5.87
C ARG A 69 13.42 -4.67 -4.58
N ALA A 70 14.03 -3.54 -4.23
CA ALA A 70 13.69 -2.76 -3.04
C ALA A 70 12.26 -2.17 -3.14
N ALA A 71 11.85 -1.69 -4.31
CA ALA A 71 10.49 -1.24 -4.56
C ALA A 71 9.45 -2.36 -4.35
N ARG A 72 9.71 -3.55 -4.90
CA ARG A 72 8.85 -4.73 -4.69
C ARG A 72 8.80 -5.13 -3.22
N TYR A 73 9.93 -5.06 -2.51
CA TYR A 73 9.99 -5.29 -1.08
C TYR A 73 9.09 -4.33 -0.30
N PHE A 74 9.16 -3.03 -0.59
CA PHE A 74 8.30 -2.01 0.04
C PHE A 74 6.81 -2.26 -0.24
N VAL A 75 6.43 -2.48 -1.51
CA VAL A 75 5.03 -2.77 -1.87
C VAL A 75 4.51 -3.99 -1.11
N ARG A 76 5.29 -5.07 -1.05
CA ARG A 76 4.89 -6.31 -0.37
C ARG A 76 4.77 -6.16 1.15
N THR A 77 5.74 -5.49 1.78
CA THR A 77 5.87 -5.43 3.25
C THR A 77 5.10 -4.27 3.88
N VAL A 78 4.76 -3.25 3.10
CA VAL A 78 4.04 -2.05 3.58
C VAL A 78 2.65 -1.97 3.00
N MET A 79 2.51 -1.94 1.67
CA MET A 79 1.21 -1.73 1.01
C MET A 79 0.33 -2.98 1.08
N LEU A 80 0.92 -4.16 0.87
CA LEU A 80 0.21 -5.44 0.84
C LEU A 80 0.27 -6.20 2.17
N ARG A 81 0.83 -5.62 3.24
CA ARG A 81 0.85 -6.26 4.56
C ARG A 81 -0.55 -6.63 5.02
N PRO A 82 -0.74 -7.73 5.78
CA PRO A 82 -2.02 -8.03 6.41
C PRO A 82 -2.54 -6.84 7.22
N GLY A 83 -3.82 -6.50 7.05
CA GLY A 83 -4.45 -5.37 7.75
C GLY A 83 -4.05 -3.97 7.26
N ALA A 84 -3.34 -3.84 6.12
CA ALA A 84 -3.20 -2.53 5.47
C ALA A 84 -4.58 -1.96 5.14
N ASP A 85 -4.84 -0.72 5.57
CA ASP A 85 -6.07 -0.03 5.23
C ASP A 85 -6.11 0.31 3.72
N PRO A 86 -7.30 0.53 3.13
CA PRO A 86 -7.47 0.86 1.71
C PRO A 86 -6.59 2.02 1.21
N PHE A 87 -6.32 3.05 2.02
CA PHE A 87 -5.47 4.18 1.64
C PHE A 87 -4.00 3.76 1.58
N THR A 88 -3.51 3.01 2.57
CA THR A 88 -2.15 2.45 2.54
C THR A 88 -1.98 1.48 1.38
N LEU A 89 -2.97 0.62 1.14
CA LEU A 89 -2.93 -0.41 0.11
C LEU A 89 -2.84 0.16 -1.31
N LEU A 90 -3.46 1.31 -1.57
CA LEU A 90 -3.40 2.01 -2.86
C LEU A 90 -2.43 3.20 -2.87
N GLY A 91 -1.70 3.46 -1.77
CA GLY A 91 -0.76 4.58 -1.70
C GLY A 91 -1.44 5.94 -1.85
N LEU A 92 -2.60 6.15 -1.22
CA LEU A 92 -3.40 7.36 -1.32
C LEU A 92 -3.58 8.03 0.05
N THR A 93 -3.85 9.33 0.07
CA THR A 93 -4.30 10.07 1.26
C THR A 93 -5.80 10.39 1.11
N PRO A 94 -6.56 10.66 2.18
CA PRO A 94 -8.00 10.92 2.06
C PRO A 94 -8.41 12.01 1.06
N ASP A 95 -7.51 12.96 0.80
CA ASP A 95 -7.60 14.10 -0.11
C ASP A 95 -7.07 13.81 -1.53
N PHE A 96 -6.97 12.55 -1.94
CA PHE A 96 -6.48 12.18 -3.28
C PHE A 96 -7.40 12.67 -4.41
N GLU A 97 -6.79 12.99 -5.56
CA GLU A 97 -7.49 13.29 -6.81
C GLU A 97 -7.99 12.01 -7.51
N PRO A 98 -9.20 11.99 -8.10
CA PRO A 98 -9.76 10.79 -8.74
C PRO A 98 -8.85 10.13 -9.79
N ALA A 99 -8.02 10.92 -10.47
CA ALA A 99 -7.02 10.42 -11.42
C ALA A 99 -5.95 9.53 -10.75
N GLN A 100 -5.52 9.88 -9.54
CA GLN A 100 -4.51 9.11 -8.78
C GLN A 100 -5.04 7.72 -8.42
N LEU A 101 -6.32 7.62 -8.02
CA LEU A 101 -6.94 6.31 -7.74
C LEU A 101 -6.87 5.40 -8.96
N ARG A 102 -7.24 5.90 -10.14
CA ARG A 102 -7.20 5.11 -11.38
C ARG A 102 -5.77 4.67 -11.74
N GLU A 103 -4.81 5.58 -11.61
CA GLU A 103 -3.40 5.30 -11.90
C GLU A 103 -2.82 4.25 -10.95
N HIS A 104 -2.94 4.46 -9.63
CA HIS A 104 -2.39 3.57 -8.62
C HIS A 104 -3.07 2.20 -8.66
N TYR A 105 -4.38 2.15 -8.87
CA TYR A 105 -5.11 0.90 -9.07
C TYR A 105 -4.55 0.09 -10.25
N ARG A 106 -4.31 0.73 -11.41
CA ARG A 106 -3.76 0.04 -12.58
C ARG A 106 -2.36 -0.51 -12.31
N LEU A 107 -1.50 0.24 -11.61
CA LEU A 107 -0.17 -0.22 -11.23
C LEU A 107 -0.24 -1.41 -10.27
N MET A 108 -1.09 -1.34 -9.24
CA MET A 108 -1.25 -2.41 -8.26
C MET A 108 -1.82 -3.69 -8.88
N ILE A 109 -2.86 -3.60 -9.73
CA ILE A 109 -3.40 -4.78 -10.43
C ILE A 109 -2.36 -5.42 -11.34
N ARG A 110 -1.58 -4.62 -12.05
CA ARG A 110 -0.49 -5.15 -12.89
C ARG A 110 0.58 -5.88 -12.08
N LEU A 111 0.82 -5.45 -10.84
CA LEU A 111 1.72 -6.15 -9.93
C LEU A 111 1.09 -7.46 -9.42
N THR A 112 -0.17 -7.41 -8.97
CA THR A 112 -0.74 -8.46 -8.12
C THR A 112 -1.62 -9.49 -8.83
N HIS A 113 -2.12 -9.20 -10.04
CA HIS A 113 -3.05 -10.10 -10.73
C HIS A 113 -2.30 -11.30 -11.33
N PRO A 114 -2.81 -12.54 -11.17
CA PRO A 114 -2.14 -13.75 -11.65
C PRO A 114 -1.76 -13.70 -13.13
N ASP A 115 -2.61 -13.12 -13.99
CA ASP A 115 -2.36 -12.98 -15.43
C ASP A 115 -1.08 -12.18 -15.78
N PHE A 116 -0.58 -11.36 -14.86
CA PHE A 116 0.62 -10.55 -15.07
C PHE A 116 1.83 -11.05 -14.28
N ILE A 117 1.66 -12.08 -13.45
CA ILE A 117 2.74 -12.66 -12.66
C ILE A 117 3.55 -13.60 -13.57
N ALA A 118 4.69 -13.12 -14.05
CA ALA A 118 5.73 -14.00 -14.59
C ALA A 118 6.27 -14.91 -13.48
N ALA A 119 6.79 -16.09 -13.85
CA ALA A 119 7.41 -17.02 -12.91
C ALA A 119 8.41 -16.29 -11.98
N GLY A 120 8.12 -16.28 -10.68
CA GLY A 120 8.94 -15.62 -9.64
C GLY A 120 8.35 -14.37 -8.98
N GLY A 121 7.19 -13.87 -9.41
CA GLY A 121 6.46 -12.80 -8.71
C GLY A 121 5.73 -13.30 -7.45
N HIS A 122 6.39 -13.28 -6.30
CA HIS A 122 5.79 -13.72 -5.03
C HIS A 122 4.98 -12.60 -4.35
N TRP A 123 3.77 -12.35 -4.87
CA TRP A 123 2.76 -11.50 -4.22
C TRP A 123 1.84 -12.34 -3.32
N PRO A 124 1.23 -11.75 -2.28
CA PRO A 124 0.19 -12.46 -1.51
C PRO A 124 -0.95 -12.90 -2.43
N ALA A 125 -1.44 -14.14 -2.25
CA ALA A 125 -2.45 -14.73 -3.14
C ALA A 125 -3.77 -13.94 -3.17
N ASP A 126 -4.10 -13.24 -2.08
CA ASP A 126 -5.30 -12.41 -1.95
C ASP A 126 -5.09 -10.94 -2.36
N ALA A 127 -3.89 -10.57 -2.82
CA ALA A 127 -3.52 -9.16 -3.06
C ALA A 127 -4.42 -8.49 -4.10
N ALA A 128 -4.66 -9.14 -5.24
CA ALA A 128 -5.53 -8.58 -6.29
C ALA A 128 -6.97 -8.35 -5.80
N THR A 129 -7.53 -9.30 -5.04
CA THR A 129 -8.85 -9.17 -4.44
C THR A 129 -8.92 -7.99 -3.46
N ARG A 130 -7.89 -7.81 -2.62
CA ARG A 130 -7.80 -6.67 -1.69
C ARG A 130 -7.68 -5.34 -2.43
N VAL A 131 -6.90 -5.28 -3.50
CA VAL A 131 -6.77 -4.09 -4.38
C VAL A 131 -8.11 -3.72 -5.01
N ASN A 132 -8.86 -4.68 -5.53
CA ASN A 132 -10.19 -4.44 -6.10
C ASN A 132 -11.16 -3.86 -5.05
N ARG A 133 -11.25 -4.50 -3.88
CA ARG A 133 -12.12 -4.03 -2.78
C ARG A 133 -11.74 -2.62 -2.31
N ALA A 134 -10.45 -2.34 -2.16
CA ALA A 134 -9.98 -1.02 -1.79
C ALA A 134 -10.36 0.04 -2.84
N LYS A 135 -10.18 -0.27 -4.13
CA LYS A 135 -10.61 0.62 -5.21
C LYS A 135 -12.11 0.88 -5.12
N ASP A 136 -12.94 -0.15 -4.96
CA ASP A 136 -14.40 0.00 -4.94
C ASP A 136 -14.87 0.88 -3.78
N LEU A 137 -14.33 0.64 -2.57
CA LEU A 137 -14.59 1.48 -1.39
C LEU A 137 -14.18 2.93 -1.64
N LEU A 138 -12.96 3.16 -2.14
CA LEU A 138 -12.42 4.51 -2.35
C LEU A 138 -13.08 5.23 -3.55
N SER A 139 -13.73 4.51 -4.47
CA SER A 139 -14.44 5.11 -5.61
C SER A 139 -15.71 5.84 -5.19
N SER A 140 -16.36 5.43 -4.09
CA SER A 140 -17.51 6.15 -3.54
C SER A 140 -17.04 7.25 -2.58
N PRO A 141 -17.36 8.53 -2.84
CA PRO A 141 -17.02 9.62 -1.92
C PRO A 141 -17.58 9.41 -0.51
N GLN A 142 -18.80 8.87 -0.41
CA GLN A 142 -19.48 8.61 0.86
C GLN A 142 -18.76 7.51 1.66
N GLN A 143 -18.47 6.37 1.04
CA GLN A 143 -17.75 5.27 1.69
C GLN A 143 -16.33 5.69 2.08
N ARG A 144 -15.64 6.44 1.22
CA ARG A 144 -14.32 7.02 1.48
C ARG A 144 -14.35 7.93 2.71
N ALA A 145 -15.29 8.87 2.77
CA ALA A 145 -15.41 9.81 3.87
C ALA A 145 -15.72 9.09 5.20
N HIS A 146 -16.64 8.13 5.17
CA HIS A 146 -16.96 7.31 6.33
C HIS A 146 -15.73 6.54 6.82
N PHE A 147 -15.02 5.84 5.92
CA PHE A 147 -13.83 5.09 6.28
C PHE A 147 -12.71 5.99 6.81
N ALA A 148 -12.46 7.15 6.18
CA ALA A 148 -11.49 8.13 6.68
C ALA A 148 -11.82 8.63 8.09
N ALA A 149 -13.11 8.80 8.43
CA ALA A 149 -13.52 9.14 9.78
C ALA A 149 -13.20 8.03 10.79
N THR A 150 -13.39 6.75 10.42
CA THR A 150 -13.03 5.62 11.30
C THR A 150 -11.54 5.55 11.64
N LEU A 151 -10.66 6.02 10.73
CA LEU A 151 -9.21 6.08 10.98
C LEU A 151 -8.80 7.21 11.94
N ARG A 152 -9.62 8.26 12.06
CA ARG A 152 -9.37 9.40 12.97
C ARG A 152 -9.83 9.12 14.40
N LEU A 153 -10.78 8.19 14.56
CA LEU A 153 -11.18 7.74 15.88
C LEU A 153 -10.00 7.01 16.51
N PRO A 154 -9.57 7.38 17.74
CA PRO A 154 -8.62 6.56 18.47
C PRO A 154 -9.23 5.16 18.53
N ALA A 155 -8.46 4.13 18.17
CA ALA A 155 -8.90 2.75 18.27
C ALA A 155 -9.34 2.53 19.72
N SER A 156 -10.65 2.59 19.98
CA SER A 156 -11.22 2.29 21.27
C SER A 156 -10.73 0.90 21.61
N ARG A 157 -9.91 0.83 22.66
CA ARG A 157 -9.27 -0.41 23.14
C ARG A 157 -10.28 -1.56 23.08
N GLY A 158 -9.89 -2.63 22.38
CA GLY A 158 -10.49 -3.95 22.37
C GLY A 158 -11.95 -4.02 22.82
N ALA A 159 -12.87 -4.06 21.87
CA ALA A 159 -14.12 -4.77 22.08
C ALA A 159 -13.75 -6.25 22.30
N ALA A 160 -13.54 -6.61 23.57
CA ALA A 160 -13.51 -7.97 24.03
C ALA A 160 -14.82 -8.62 23.60
N VAL A 161 -14.77 -9.44 22.56
CA VAL A 161 -15.81 -10.43 22.31
C VAL A 161 -15.67 -11.45 23.45
N ARG A 162 -16.31 -11.16 24.57
CA ARG A 162 -16.61 -12.14 25.61
C ARG A 162 -17.62 -13.10 25.02
N THR A 163 -17.14 -14.32 24.79
CA THR A 163 -17.79 -15.63 24.87
C THR A 163 -19.29 -15.63 25.13
N SER A 164 -20.06 -16.13 24.15
CA SER A 164 -21.42 -16.62 24.35
C SER A 164 -21.61 -17.91 23.57
N ALA A 165 -21.19 -19.04 24.14
CA ALA A 165 -21.64 -20.37 23.74
C ALA A 165 -21.30 -21.39 24.84
N PHE A 166 -22.14 -21.49 25.86
CA PHE A 166 -22.54 -22.80 26.41
C PHE A 166 -23.78 -22.66 27.30
N LEU A 167 -24.94 -22.76 26.67
CA LEU A 167 -26.20 -23.13 27.32
C LEU A 167 -26.68 -24.33 26.51
N LEU A 168 -26.34 -25.53 26.96
CA LEU A 168 -27.03 -26.81 26.68
C LEU A 168 -26.31 -27.93 27.44
N GLU A 169 -26.65 -28.11 28.72
CA GLU A 169 -26.67 -29.45 29.33
C GLU A 169 -27.64 -29.49 30.51
N VAL A 170 -28.93 -29.31 30.21
CA VAL A 170 -29.98 -30.05 30.90
C VAL A 170 -30.32 -31.18 29.94
N LEU A 171 -29.80 -32.39 30.21
CA LEU A 171 -30.39 -33.70 29.91
C LEU A 171 -29.36 -34.82 30.22
N GLY A 172 -29.50 -35.43 31.41
CA GLY A 172 -28.82 -36.67 31.84
C GLY A 172 -28.31 -36.52 33.27
N GLY A 173 -28.83 -37.16 34.31
CA GLY A 173 -29.71 -38.31 34.39
C GLY A 173 -29.26 -39.15 35.58
N ARG A 174 -30.05 -39.09 36.66
CA ARG A 174 -30.06 -39.91 37.89
C ARG A 174 -29.02 -39.62 38.97
#